data_AF-A0A345EF67-F1
#
_entry.id   AF-A0A345EF67-F1
#
_cell.length_a   1.000
_cell.length_b   1.000
_cell.length_c   1.000
_cell.angle_alpha   90.00
_cell.angle_beta   90.00
_cell.angle_gamma   90.00
#
_symmetry.space_group_name_H-M   'P 1'
#
loop_
_entity.id
_entity.type
_entity.pdbx_description
1 polymer ?
#
loop_
_entity_poly.entity_id
_entity_poly.type
_entity_poly.pdbx_seq_one_letter_code
_entity_poly.pdbx_strand_id
1 'polypeptide(L)'
;MNLGKLFAGWTFRTNRPTYAVGDELTAFVTGYEDGVAQVRIGDTIITLADADRGLDDRLVRLRVTEFDADDATGSGELLGVVDDA
;
A
#
# COMPACT_ATOMS: atom_id res chain seq x y z
N MET A 1 -21.66 -2.83 14.92
CA MET A 1 -20.59 -3.83 14.94
C MET A 1 -19.46 -3.30 14.09
N ASN A 2 -18.39 -2.78 14.70
CA ASN A 2 -17.31 -2.10 13.97
C ASN A 2 -16.30 -3.14 13.47
N LEU A 3 -16.44 -3.57 12.21
CA LEU A 3 -15.52 -4.47 11.52
C LEU A 3 -14.14 -3.83 11.24
N GLY A 4 -14.00 -2.51 11.43
CA GLY A 4 -12.83 -1.72 11.02
C GLY A 4 -11.63 -1.72 11.98
N LYS A 5 -11.52 -2.64 12.93
CA LYS A 5 -10.43 -2.60 13.93
C LYS A 5 -9.81 -3.96 14.25
N LEU A 6 -9.74 -4.87 13.27
CA LEU A 6 -9.17 -6.21 13.45
C LEU A 6 -8.27 -6.65 12.27
N PHE A 7 -7.56 -5.73 11.63
CA PHE A 7 -6.38 -6.11 10.82
C PHE A 7 -5.11 -5.34 11.25
N ALA A 8 -5.17 -4.73 12.44
CA ALA A 8 -4.02 -4.16 13.10
C ALA A 8 -3.11 -5.28 13.62
N GLY A 9 -2.15 -5.69 12.79
CA GLY A 9 -0.85 -6.18 13.27
C GLY A 9 -0.67 -7.68 13.50
N TRP A 10 -1.57 -8.55 13.03
CA TRP A 10 -1.38 -9.99 13.25
C TRP A 10 -2.04 -10.82 12.15
N THR A 11 -1.30 -11.27 11.15
CA THR A 11 -1.49 -12.58 10.51
C THR A 11 -0.41 -12.83 9.47
N PHE A 12 0.31 -13.92 9.71
CA PHE A 12 1.21 -14.62 8.81
C PHE A 12 2.51 -13.91 8.38
N ARG A 13 3.64 -14.58 8.64
CA ARG A 13 4.90 -14.39 7.91
C ARG A 13 4.75 -14.87 6.44
N THR A 14 3.68 -14.48 5.77
CA THR A 14 3.58 -14.69 4.33
C THR A 14 4.42 -13.60 3.69
N ASN A 15 5.43 -13.99 2.91
CA ASN A 15 6.29 -13.03 2.23
C ASN A 15 5.48 -12.15 1.27
N ARG A 16 4.36 -12.68 0.73
CA ARG A 16 3.42 -12.03 -0.19
C ARG A 16 2.02 -11.89 0.44
N PRO A 17 1.75 -10.87 1.25
CA PRO A 17 0.39 -10.57 1.69
C PRO A 17 -0.51 -10.28 0.49
N THR A 18 -1.78 -10.67 0.59
CA THR A 18 -2.82 -10.41 -0.42
C THR A 18 -3.83 -9.41 0.10
N TYR A 19 -4.40 -8.59 -0.78
CA TYR A 19 -5.29 -7.49 -0.43
C TYR A 19 -6.55 -7.52 -1.29
N ALA A 20 -7.64 -6.98 -0.74
CA ALA A 20 -8.89 -6.80 -1.46
C ALA A 20 -9.04 -5.35 -1.94
N VAL A 21 -9.82 -5.17 -3.01
CA VAL A 21 -10.21 -3.83 -3.48
C VAL A 21 -10.99 -3.12 -2.39
N GLY A 22 -10.56 -1.90 -2.08
CA GLY A 22 -11.11 -1.07 -1.02
C GLY A 22 -10.34 -1.14 0.30
N ASP A 23 -9.37 -2.04 0.44
CA ASP A 23 -8.52 -2.12 1.62
C ASP A 23 -7.64 -0.88 1.74
N GLU A 24 -7.55 -0.33 2.95
CA GLU A 24 -6.67 0.79 3.26
C GLU A 24 -5.42 0.30 3.96
N LEU A 25 -4.26 0.68 3.43
CA LEU A 25 -2.94 0.22 3.86
C LEU A 25 -2.07 1.41 4.23
N THR A 26 -1.12 1.17 5.12
CA THR A 26 -0.07 2.14 5.47
C THR A 26 1.28 1.50 5.23
N ALA A 27 2.09 2.11 4.36
CA ALA A 27 3.40 1.59 4.02
C ALA A 27 4.32 2.66 3.43
N PHE A 28 5.62 2.36 3.38
CA PHE A 28 6.64 3.28 2.91
C PHE A 28 6.75 3.26 1.39
N VAL A 29 6.86 4.45 0.79
CA VAL A 29 7.22 4.58 -0.62
C VAL A 29 8.68 4.19 -0.77
N THR A 30 8.93 3.15 -1.54
CA THR A 30 10.28 2.62 -1.79
C THR A 30 10.94 3.25 -3.01
N GLY A 31 10.18 4.01 -3.82
CA GLY A 31 10.68 4.72 -4.99
C GLY A 31 9.59 4.92 -6.04
N TYR A 32 10.01 5.11 -7.29
CA TYR A 32 9.13 5.32 -8.43
C TYR A 32 9.54 4.44 -9.61
N GLU A 33 8.58 3.81 -10.30
CA GLU A 33 8.77 3.19 -11.63
C GLU A 33 8.05 4.04 -12.67
N ASP A 34 8.71 4.39 -13.77
CA ASP A 34 8.09 5.12 -14.87
C ASP A 34 7.30 6.39 -14.45
N GLY A 35 7.71 7.00 -13.32
CA GLY A 35 7.06 8.18 -12.75
C GLY A 35 5.88 7.89 -11.82
N VAL A 36 5.56 6.62 -11.55
CA VAL A 36 4.51 6.13 -10.65
C VAL A 36 5.14 5.70 -9.32
N ALA A 37 4.60 6.16 -8.19
CA ALA A 37 5.16 5.79 -6.89
C ALA A 37 4.92 4.31 -6.58
N GLN A 38 5.90 3.67 -5.96
CA GLN A 38 5.82 2.27 -5.54
C GLN A 38 5.91 2.16 -4.02
N VAL A 39 5.03 1.36 -3.46
CA VAL A 39 4.99 1.01 -2.05
C VAL A 39 5.16 -0.49 -1.92
N ARG A 40 6.06 -0.92 -1.03
CA ARG A 40 6.33 -2.35 -0.82
C ARG A 40 5.91 -2.80 0.58
N ILE A 41 5.14 -3.89 0.65
CA ILE A 41 4.68 -4.52 1.89
C ILE A 41 5.08 -5.99 1.86
N GLY A 42 6.16 -6.34 2.56
CA GLY A 42 6.83 -7.63 2.35
C GLY A 42 7.45 -7.68 0.95
N ASP A 43 7.01 -8.66 0.15
CA ASP A 43 7.33 -8.80 -1.28
C ASP A 43 6.25 -8.20 -2.18
N THR A 44 5.09 -7.82 -1.63
CA THR A 44 3.97 -7.30 -2.41
C THR A 44 4.24 -5.85 -2.83
N ILE A 45 4.03 -5.55 -4.10
CA ILE A 45 4.26 -4.22 -4.68
C ILE A 45 2.92 -3.57 -5.02
N ILE A 46 2.67 -2.38 -4.49
CA ILE A 46 1.50 -1.57 -4.84
C ILE A 46 1.97 -0.28 -5.51
N THR A 47 1.45 -0.04 -6.71
CA THR A 47 1.71 1.17 -7.49
C THR A 47 0.66 2.25 -7.20
N LEU A 48 1.10 3.49 -7.06
CA LEU A 48 0.24 4.64 -6.80
C LEU A 48 0.36 5.62 -7.97
N ALA A 49 -0.59 5.53 -8.91
CA ALA A 49 -0.61 6.39 -10.10
C ALA A 49 -0.86 7.87 -9.76
N ASP A 50 -1.62 8.13 -8.69
CA ASP A 50 -2.01 9.47 -8.26
C ASP A 50 -1.06 10.08 -7.21
N ALA A 51 0.07 9.43 -6.91
CA ALA A 51 1.01 9.93 -5.93
C ALA A 51 1.93 11.00 -6.52
N ASP A 52 1.99 12.16 -5.85
CA ASP A 52 2.95 13.22 -6.17
C ASP A 52 4.41 12.72 -6.03
N ARG A 53 5.31 13.36 -6.78
CA ARG A 53 6.76 13.10 -6.68
C ARG A 53 7.32 13.63 -5.36
N GLY A 54 8.34 12.95 -4.82
CA GLY A 54 9.03 13.36 -3.59
C GLY A 54 8.43 12.78 -2.30
N LEU A 55 7.69 11.68 -2.42
CA LEU A 55 7.24 10.87 -1.29
C LEU A 55 8.23 9.75 -0.94
N ASP A 56 9.40 9.72 -1.57
CA ASP A 56 10.46 8.74 -1.30
C ASP A 56 10.77 8.65 0.20
N ASP A 57 10.86 7.42 0.72
CA ASP A 57 11.11 7.12 2.14
C ASP A 57 10.05 7.69 3.10
N ARG A 58 8.88 8.12 2.60
CA ARG A 58 7.76 8.60 3.44
C ARG A 58 6.74 7.49 3.69
N LEU A 59 6.16 7.54 4.89
CA LEU A 59 5.05 6.67 5.26
C LEU A 59 3.76 7.24 4.69
N VAL A 60 3.11 6.50 3.78
CA VAL A 60 1.86 6.93 3.15
C VAL A 60 0.72 5.99 3.51
N ARG A 61 -0.50 6.53 3.53
CA ARG A 61 -1.74 5.78 3.55
C ARG A 61 -2.29 5.73 2.14
N LEU A 62 -2.65 4.54 1.71
CA LEU A 62 -3.19 4.29 0.38
C LEU A 62 -4.40 3.37 0.48
N ARG A 63 -5.21 3.34 -0.57
CA ARG A 63 -6.31 2.40 -0.72
C ARG A 63 -6.12 1.58 -1.98
N VAL A 64 -6.27 0.27 -1.86
CA VAL A 64 -6.12 -0.67 -2.97
C VAL A 64 -7.32 -0.54 -3.90
N THR A 65 -7.05 -0.27 -5.18
CA THR A 65 -8.06 -0.20 -6.25
C THR A 65 -8.08 -1.48 -7.07
N GLU A 66 -6.94 -2.15 -7.20
CA GLU A 66 -6.79 -3.42 -7.91
C GLU A 66 -5.65 -4.24 -7.30
N PHE A 67 -5.79 -5.56 -7.31
CA PHE A 67 -4.77 -6.45 -6.77
C PHE A 67 -4.73 -7.77 -7.53
N ASP A 68 -3.53 -8.17 -7.95
CA ASP A 68 -3.20 -9.47 -8.51
C ASP A 68 -2.47 -10.31 -7.46
N ALA A 69 -3.13 -11.36 -6.97
CA ALA A 69 -2.59 -12.25 -5.96
C ALA A 69 -1.56 -13.25 -6.50
N ASP A 70 -1.59 -13.56 -7.80
CA ASP A 70 -0.66 -14.49 -8.42
C ASP A 70 0.72 -13.83 -8.58
N ASP A 71 0.74 -12.57 -8.99
CA ASP A 71 1.96 -11.78 -9.14
C ASP A 71 2.36 -11.01 -7.87
N ALA A 72 1.48 -10.96 -6.85
CA ALA A 72 1.64 -10.12 -5.67
C ALA A 72 1.90 -8.64 -6.03
N THR A 73 1.16 -8.15 -7.02
CA THR A 73 1.21 -6.76 -7.46
C THR A 73 -0.16 -6.12 -7.36
N GLY A 74 -0.22 -4.80 -7.27
CA GLY A 74 -1.48 -4.09 -7.25
C GLY A 74 -1.36 -2.62 -7.58
N SER A 75 -2.51 -1.96 -7.65
CA SER A 75 -2.64 -0.53 -7.81
C SER A 75 -3.48 0.06 -6.68
N GLY A 76 -3.21 1.32 -6.34
CA GLY A 76 -3.94 2.02 -5.32
C GLY A 76 -3.94 3.53 -5.50
N GLU A 77 -4.88 4.16 -4.79
CA GLU A 77 -4.98 5.61 -4.66
C GLU A 77 -4.29 6.07 -3.38
N LEU A 78 -3.55 7.18 -3.47
CA LEU A 78 -2.92 7.81 -2.30
C LEU A 78 -4.00 8.56 -1.49
N LEU A 79 -4.14 8.20 -0.21
CA LEU A 79 -5.06 8.88 0.71
C LEU A 79 -4.39 10.00 1.51
N GLY A 80 -3.08 9.90 1.76
CA GLY A 80 -2.31 10.94 2.45
C GLY A 80 -0.97 10.44 3.02
N VAL A 81 -0.18 11.37 3.56
CA VAL A 81 1.10 11.07 4.23
C VAL A 81 0.87 11.01 5.74
N VAL A 82 1.44 10.02 6.41
CA VAL A 82 1.19 9.74 7.84
C VAL A 82 2.01 10.63 8.79
N ASP A 83 3.09 11.25 8.30
CA ASP A 83 4.02 12.05 9.11
C ASP A 83 3.49 13.43 9.59
N ASP A 84 2.24 13.79 9.31
CA ASP A 84 1.66 15.02 9.86
C ASP A 84 1.03 14.74 11.24
N ALA A 85 1.87 14.73 12.29
CA ALA A 85 1.46 14.87 13.69
C ALA A 85 2.50 15.64 14.51
#